data_AF-A0A5D0S6F3-F1
#
_entry.id   AF-A0A5D0S6F3-F1
#
_cell.length_a   1.000
_cell.length_b   1.000
_cell.length_c   1.000
_cell.angle_alpha   90.00
_cell.angle_beta   90.00
_cell.angle_gamma   90.00
#
_symmetry.space_group_name_H-M   'P 1'
#
loop_
_entity.id
_entity.type
_entity.pdbx_description
1 polymer ?
#
loop_
_entity_poly.entity_id
_entity_poly.type
_entity_poly.pdbx_seq_one_letter_code
_entity_poly.pdbx_strand_id
1 'polypeptide(L)' 'MDSISKKINEVKSSETITLGPSPAPIFKIKNRYRYSLIIKTPNVSVIQVLGRIARENFEVLKKGSMQLKLDVDPYFFM' A
#
# COMPACT_ATOMS: atom_id res chain seq x y z
N MET A 1 5.09 0.57 -8.24
CA MET A 1 4.03 0.71 -7.22
C MET A 1 2.65 0.52 -7.84
N ASP A 2 2.46 1.03 -9.05
CA ASP A 2 1.20 0.99 -9.82
C ASP A 2 0.60 -0.41 -10.00
N SER A 3 1.43 -1.46 -10.09
CA SER A 3 0.94 -2.84 -10.21
C SER A 3 0.21 -3.33 -8.96
N ILE A 4 0.65 -2.91 -7.77
CA ILE A 4 0.04 -3.33 -6.49
C ILE A 4 -1.26 -2.56 -6.26
N SER A 5 -1.28 -1.25 -6.54
CA SER A 5 -2.50 -0.44 -6.43
C SER A 5 -3.60 -0.92 -7.37
N LYS A 6 -3.25 -1.33 -8.59
CA LYS A 6 -4.20 -1.92 -9.53
C LYS A 6 -4.85 -3.19 -8.97
N LYS A 7 -4.05 -4.11 -8.43
CA LYS A 7 -4.53 -5.35 -7.82
C LYS A 7 -5.48 -5.10 -6.64
N ILE A 8 -5.16 -4.11 -5.80
CA ILE A 8 -6.02 -3.72 -4.67
C ILE A 8 -7.35 -3.15 -5.18
N ASN A 9 -7.34 -2.35 -6.23
CA ASN A 9 -8.56 -1.78 -6.81
C ASN A 9 -9.46 -2.83 -7.48
N GLU A 10 -8.91 -3.95 -7.94
CA GLU A 10 -9.70 -5.07 -8.49
C GLU A 10 -10.45 -5.86 -7.39
N VAL A 11 -9.91 -5.91 -6.17
CA VAL A 11 -10.46 -6.73 -5.07
C VAL A 11 -11.31 -5.92 -4.08
N LYS A 12 -11.29 -4.59 -4.17
CA LYS A 12 -11.95 -3.73 -3.20
C LYS A 12 -13.49 -3.81 -3.28
N SER A 13 -14.15 -3.68 -2.13
CA SER A 13 -15.60 -3.42 -2.05
C SER A 13 -15.91 -1.96 -2.41
N SER A 14 -17.15 -1.66 -2.80
CA SER A 14 -17.64 -0.31 -3.17
C SER A 14 -17.37 0.77 -2.12
N GLU A 15 -17.32 0.39 -0.84
CA GLU A 15 -17.08 1.31 0.29
C GLU A 15 -15.60 1.52 0.61
N THR A 16 -14.70 0.82 -0.09
CA THR A 16 -13.25 0.92 0.12
C THR A 16 -12.65 1.94 -0.84
N ILE A 17 -11.94 2.91 -0.28
CA ILE A 17 -11.28 4.00 -0.98
C ILE A 17 -9.78 3.75 -0.97
N THR A 18 -9.16 3.89 -2.14
CA THR A 18 -7.71 3.80 -2.31
C THR A 18 -7.20 5.19 -2.72
N LEU A 19 -6.22 5.73 -2.00
CA LEU A 19 -5.56 6.99 -2.33
C LEU A 19 -4.09 6.73 -2.67
N GLY A 20 -3.66 7.21 -3.83
CA GLY A 20 -2.31 6.97 -4.37
C GLY A 20 -2.29 5.89 -5.47
N PRO A 21 -1.09 5.35 -5.81
CA PRO A 21 0.18 5.58 -5.14
C PRO A 21 0.67 7.02 -5.30
N SER A 22 1.23 7.58 -4.24
CA SER A 22 1.80 8.93 -4.22
C SER A 22 3.23 8.89 -3.67
N PRO A 23 4.15 9.76 -4.11
CA PRO A 23 5.38 9.98 -3.37
C PRO A 23 5.04 10.36 -1.92
N ALA A 24 5.84 9.84 -0.98
CA ALA A 24 5.73 10.20 0.43
C ALA A 24 6.13 11.68 0.64
N PRO A 25 5.68 12.34 1.73
CA PRO A 25 6.07 13.73 2.04
C PRO A 25 7.57 13.96 1.97
N ILE A 26 8.35 12.97 2.44
CA ILE A 26 9.79 12.88 2.22
C ILE A 26 10.04 11.84 1.13
N PHE A 27 10.16 12.31 -0.12
CA PHE A 27 10.23 11.44 -1.30
C PHE A 27 11.45 10.51 -1.33
N LYS A 28 12.52 10.83 -0.59
CA LYS A 28 13.77 10.05 -0.58
C LYS A 28 14.50 10.11 0.77
N ILE A 29 14.87 8.96 1.31
CA ILE A 29 15.71 8.85 2.53
C ILE A 29 16.80 7.80 2.29
N LYS A 30 18.06 8.11 2.63
CA LYS A 30 19.21 7.21 2.46
C LYS A 30 19.27 6.58 1.06
N ASN A 31 19.09 7.42 0.04
CA ASN A 31 19.03 7.04 -1.37
C ASN A 31 17.89 6.06 -1.77
N ARG A 32 16.87 5.89 -0.93
CA ARG A 32 15.69 5.05 -1.22
C ARG A 32 14.46 5.94 -1.45
N TYR A 33 13.83 5.79 -2.61
CA TYR A 33 12.57 6.47 -2.90
C TYR A 33 11.45 5.90 -2.03
N ARG A 34 10.56 6.78 -1.57
CA ARG A 34 9.43 6.43 -0.71
C ARG A 34 8.13 6.78 -1.41
N TYR A 35 7.24 5.79 -1.47
CA TYR A 35 5.89 5.92 -1.99
C TYR A 35 4.92 5.38 -0.94
N SER A 36 3.74 5.98 -0.87
CA SER A 36 2.65 5.56 0.01
C SER A 36 1.39 5.27 -0.79
N LEU A 37 0.60 4.32 -0.28
CA LEU A 37 -0.75 4.00 -0.73
C LEU A 37 -1.61 3.93 0.52
N ILE A 38 -2.69 4.69 0.56
CA ILE A 38 -3.62 4.68 1.69
C ILE A 38 -4.86 3.90 1.26
N ILE A 39 -5.31 3.00 2.13
CA ILE A 39 -6.56 2.27 1.98
C ILE A 39 -7.45 2.67 3.14
N LYS A 40 -8.62 3.22 2.84
CA LYS A 40 -9.64 3.59 3.81
C LYS A 40 -10.87 2.73 3.58
N THR A 41 -11.32 2.03 4.61
CA THR A 41 -12.49 1.15 4.55
C THR A 41 -13.23 1.17 5.89
N PRO A 42 -14.57 1.10 5.90
CA PRO A 42 -15.33 0.94 7.14
C PRO A 42 -15.22 -0.48 7.72
N ASN A 43 -14.69 -1.46 6.96
CA ASN A 43 -14.65 -2.87 7.35
C ASN A 43 -13.23 -3.34 7.68
N VAL A 44 -12.97 -3.63 8.96
CA VAL A 44 -11.67 -4.08 9.45
C VAL A 44 -11.22 -5.40 8.81
N SER A 45 -12.14 -6.32 8.51
CA SER A 45 -11.80 -7.61 7.88
C SER A 45 -11.21 -7.41 6.48
N VAL A 46 -11.62 -6.36 5.76
CA VAL A 46 -11.07 -6.02 4.44
C VAL A 46 -9.60 -5.58 4.55
N ILE A 47 -9.21 -4.90 5.64
CA ILE A 47 -7.82 -4.48 5.87
C ILE A 47 -6.88 -5.70 5.92
N GLN A 48 -7.29 -6.76 6.63
CA GLN A 48 -6.49 -7.99 6.75
C GLN A 48 -6.30 -8.67 5.38
N VAL A 49 -7.38 -8.79 4.62
CA VAL A 49 -7.35 -9.40 3.27
C VAL A 49 -6.47 -8.58 2.33
N LEU A 50 -6.65 -7.26 2.29
CA LEU A 50 -5.87 -6.39 1.41
C LEU A 50 -4.40 -6.32 1.82
N GLY A 51 -4.10 -6.33 3.13
CA GLY A 51 -2.73 -6.41 3.63
C GLY A 51 -2.03 -7.71 3.23
N ARG A 52 -2.74 -8.84 3.28
CA ARG A 52 -2.23 -10.13 2.79
C ARG A 52 -1.96 -10.09 1.29
N ILE A 53 -2.92 -9.64 0.48
CA ILE A 53 -2.78 -9.51 -0.98
C ILE A 53 -1.60 -8.60 -1.33
N ALA A 54 -1.43 -7.48 -0.64
CA ALA A 54 -0.32 -6.56 -0.85
C ALA A 54 1.03 -7.24 -0.58
N ARG A 55 1.17 -7.98 0.52
CA ARG A 55 2.40 -8.75 0.81
C ARG A 55 2.69 -9.82 -0.23
N GLU A 56 1.70 -10.65 -0.55
CA GLU A 56 1.87 -11.74 -1.52
C GLU A 56 2.25 -11.22 -2.91
N ASN A 57 1.57 -10.17 -3.40
CA ASN A 57 1.92 -9.57 -4.68
C ASN A 57 3.26 -8.84 -4.61
N PHE A 58 3.62 -8.22 -3.48
CA PHE A 58 4.92 -7.57 -3.33
C PHE A 58 6.06 -8.57 -3.41
N GLU A 59 5.96 -9.74 -2.79
CA GLU A 59 7.00 -10.77 -2.85
C GLU A 59 7.26 -11.26 -4.27
N VAL A 60 6.22 -11.35 -5.10
CA VAL A 60 6.33 -11.77 -6.51
C VAL A 60 6.82 -10.62 -7.40
N LEU A 61 6.38 -9.38 -7.14
CA LEU A 61 6.63 -8.23 -8.00
C LEU A 61 7.86 -7.41 -7.61
N LYS A 62 8.45 -7.63 -6.42
CA LYS A 62 9.58 -6.85 -5.95
C LYS A 62 10.78 -7.01 -6.88
N LYS A 63 11.43 -5.88 -7.17
CA LYS A 63 12.69 -5.82 -7.91
C LYS A 63 13.76 -5.23 -7.00
N GLY A 64 14.92 -5.90 -6.95
CA GLY A 64 16.06 -5.45 -6.15
C GLY A 64 15.75 -5.35 -4.65
N SER A 65 16.20 -4.27 -4.01
CA SER A 65 16.14 -4.06 -2.56
C SER A 65 14.92 -3.28 -2.07
N MET A 66 13.82 -3.35 -2.82
CA MET A 66 12.55 -2.70 -2.46
C MET A 66 12.02 -3.27 -1.14
N GLN A 67 11.37 -2.42 -0.34
CA GLN A 67 10.78 -2.81 0.94
C GLN A 67 9.31 -2.37 0.99
N LEU A 68 8.46 -3.23 1.53
CA LEU A 68 7.06 -2.94 1.83
C LEU A 68 6.90 -2.81 3.34
N LYS A 69 6.25 -1.73 3.79
CA LYS A 69 5.76 -1.58 5.16
C LYS A 69 4.25 -1.44 5.12
N LEU A 70 3.57 -2.16 5.99
CA LEU A 70 2.14 -2.03 6.22
C LEU A 70 1.95 -1.47 7.62
N ASP A 71 1.20 -0.38 7.72
CA ASP A 71 0.86 0.28 8.96
C ASP A 71 -0.67 0.33 9.05
N VAL A 72 -1.23 -0.21 10.13
CA VAL A 72 -2.67 -0.28 10.37
C VAL A 72 -2.98 0.74 11.44
N ASP A 73 -3.96 1.60 11.18
CA ASP A 73 -4.30 2.75 12.01
C ASP A 73 -3.10 3.67 12.30
N PRO A 74 -2.42 4.18 11.27
CA PRO A 74 -1.26 5.05 11.44
C PRO A 74 -1.66 6.37 12.11
N TYR A 75 -0.90 6.78 13.12
CA TYR A 75 -1.03 8.12 13.71
C TYR A 75 -0.56 9.25 12.77
N PHE A 76 0.41 8.94 11.90
CA PHE A 76 0.99 9.89 10.96
C PHE A 76 1.14 9.25 9.57
N PHE A 77 0.76 9.99 8.52
CA PHE A 77 0.96 9.58 7.14
C PHE A 77 2.33 10.08 6.64
N MET A 78 3.40 9.33 6.95
CA MET A 78 4.80 9.66 6.58
C MET A 78 5.41 8.75 5.51
#